data_AF-A0A059AMV1-F1
#
_entry.id   AF-A0A059AMV1-F1
#
_cell.length_a   1.000
_cell.length_b   1.000
_cell.length_c   1.000
_cell.angle_alpha   90.00
_cell.angle_beta   90.00
_cell.angle_gamma   90.00
#
_symmetry.space_group_name_H-M   'P 1'
#
loop_
_entity.id
_entity.type
_entity.pdbx_description
1 polymer ?
#
loop_
_entity_poly.entity_id
_entity_poly.type
_entity_poly.pdbx_seq_one_letter_code
_entity_poly.pdbx_strand_id
1 'polypeptide(L)'
;MKVGVLHGAPGATLLPLPRVRAAVKCSSSSSGHLSFIKDVAATEPPKYLHYLLKVLQTRGETIVSPGSRQGLIPLVIPLVQNLSGDVTGLLRWPTAPPGMEMPVVEVRKHGVWLLAKNVDQYIHRILVEEDANSQRSSDELYHASSEAGKELYNKGDFAKSPMKNIEAYLLKKVGMFPDVLERKVTRHFDEGDKVSAMVTGEFYTKKDLFPGFGRPFAFYAEILLRVGRASEAKDAARVALKSPWWTLGCGYEEVAQIAQWEDEQIEYIKEKVSEEGKQEDIKKGKAPAQVSLDEAAFLLDLASVEGTWSDYLERIAECYKEAGLDEIARFILYRD
;
A
#
# COMPACT_ATOMS: atom_id res chain seq x y z
N MET A 1 -21.45 76.29 -0.02
CA MET A 1 -21.05 74.87 -0.12
C MET A 1 -19.56 74.79 0.20
N LYS A 2 -19.19 74.00 1.22
CA LYS A 2 -17.83 73.90 1.75
C LYS A 2 -16.95 73.06 0.81
N VAL A 3 -15.79 73.59 0.41
CA VAL A 3 -14.69 72.81 -0.17
C VAL A 3 -13.43 73.18 0.60
N GLY A 4 -12.96 72.26 1.45
CA GLY A 4 -11.74 72.37 2.23
C GLY A 4 -10.66 71.49 1.61
N VAL A 5 -9.53 72.11 1.28
CA VAL A 5 -8.35 71.53 0.65
C VAL A 5 -7.51 70.78 1.69
N LEU A 6 -7.10 69.56 1.34
CA LEU A 6 -6.24 68.67 2.11
C LEU A 6 -4.77 69.14 2.11
N HIS A 7 -4.17 69.22 3.29
CA HIS A 7 -2.73 69.22 3.52
C HIS A 7 -2.21 67.78 3.59
N GLY A 8 -1.09 67.49 2.93
CA GLY A 8 -0.37 66.23 3.06
C GLY A 8 1.14 66.45 2.94
N ALA A 9 1.86 66.11 4.00
CA ALA A 9 3.33 65.97 4.09
C ALA A 9 3.62 64.89 5.17
N PRO A 10 4.86 64.41 5.34
CA PRO A 10 5.74 63.75 4.38
C PRO A 10 6.08 62.30 4.82
N GLY A 11 6.77 61.56 3.94
CA GLY A 11 7.05 60.12 4.08
C GLY A 11 7.92 59.72 5.27
N ALA A 12 7.61 58.54 5.82
CA ALA A 12 8.41 57.82 6.78
C ALA A 12 8.88 56.48 6.18
N THR A 13 10.19 56.31 6.09
CA THR A 13 10.88 55.11 5.62
C THR A 13 10.78 54.02 6.70
N LEU A 14 10.12 52.90 6.39
CA LEU A 14 10.07 51.73 7.28
C LEU A 14 11.21 50.76 6.93
N LEU A 15 12.10 50.53 7.88
CA LEU A 15 13.13 49.50 7.83
C LEU A 15 12.48 48.10 7.94
N PRO A 16 12.97 47.05 7.24
CA PRO A 16 12.40 45.73 7.34
C PRO A 16 12.85 45.04 8.63
N LEU A 17 11.89 44.56 9.42
CA LEU A 17 12.13 43.63 10.53
C LEU A 17 12.63 42.29 9.99
N PRO A 18 13.61 41.63 10.65
CA PRO A 18 14.05 40.31 10.25
C PRO A 18 12.93 39.31 10.56
N ARG A 19 12.36 38.72 9.51
CA ARG A 19 11.43 37.60 9.61
C ARG A 19 12.25 36.38 10.05
N VAL A 20 12.26 36.11 11.36
CA VAL A 20 12.78 34.86 11.92
C VAL A 20 11.89 33.74 11.37
N ARG A 21 12.31 33.14 10.25
CA ARG A 21 11.80 31.84 9.84
C ARG A 21 12.23 30.87 10.94
N ALA A 22 11.25 30.30 11.63
CA ALA A 22 11.47 29.09 12.40
C ALA A 22 12.06 28.06 11.42
N ALA A 23 13.36 27.82 11.53
CA ALA A 23 14.01 26.73 10.84
C ALA A 23 13.39 25.46 11.40
N VAL A 24 12.54 24.81 10.61
CA VAL A 24 12.15 23.42 10.85
C VAL A 24 13.46 22.64 10.83
N LYS A 25 13.93 22.26 12.03
CA LYS A 25 15.06 21.35 12.18
C LYS A 25 14.63 20.01 11.57
N CYS A 26 15.06 19.73 10.34
CA CYS A 26 15.10 18.38 9.80
C CYS A 26 16.08 17.54 10.62
N SER A 27 15.61 17.07 11.77
CA SER A 27 16.25 16.01 12.53
C SER A 27 15.93 14.69 11.82
N SER A 28 16.90 14.12 11.11
CA SER A 28 16.93 12.75 10.58
C SER A 28 15.57 12.09 10.30
N SER A 29 14.99 12.35 9.12
CA SER A 29 13.70 11.79 8.67
C SER A 29 13.58 10.26 8.80
N SER A 30 14.69 9.52 8.76
CA SER A 30 14.73 8.07 8.98
C SER A 30 14.53 7.65 10.44
N SER A 31 14.94 8.46 11.41
CA SER A 31 14.82 8.14 12.84
C SER A 31 13.36 8.15 13.30
N GLY A 32 12.56 9.09 12.79
CA GLY A 32 11.15 9.23 13.15
C GLY A 32 10.30 8.03 12.72
N HIS A 33 10.56 7.47 11.54
CA HIS A 33 9.87 6.27 11.05
C HIS A 33 10.16 5.04 11.91
N LEU A 34 11.42 4.83 12.29
CA LEU A 34 11.82 3.70 13.15
C LEU A 34 11.17 3.78 14.53
N SER A 35 11.19 4.96 15.17
CA SER A 35 10.52 5.16 16.46
C SER A 35 9.00 5.00 16.34
N PHE A 36 8.39 5.54 15.29
CA PHE A 36 6.95 5.41 15.08
C PHE A 36 6.52 3.94 14.94
N ILE A 37 7.25 3.15 14.16
CA ILE A 37 6.93 1.73 13.98
C ILE A 37 7.05 0.96 15.29
N LYS A 38 8.10 1.25 16.07
CA LYS A 38 8.34 0.59 17.34
C LYS A 38 7.35 1.01 18.42
N ASP A 39 7.13 2.31 18.56
CA ASP A 39 6.47 2.90 19.74
C ASP A 39 4.96 3.12 19.51
N VAL A 40 4.53 3.36 18.26
CA VAL A 40 3.12 3.59 17.89
C VAL A 40 2.54 2.37 17.19
N ALA A 41 3.23 1.85 16.17
CA ALA A 41 2.79 0.64 15.47
C ALA A 41 3.18 -0.66 16.19
N ALA A 42 3.75 -0.58 17.40
CA ALA A 42 4.04 -1.70 18.30
C ALA A 42 4.51 -2.97 17.57
N THR A 43 5.45 -2.82 16.64
CA THR A 43 5.98 -3.91 15.81
C THR A 43 7.47 -3.68 15.53
N GLU A 44 8.13 -4.69 14.98
CA GLU A 44 9.56 -4.62 14.69
C GLU A 44 9.82 -3.79 13.42
N PRO A 45 10.63 -2.72 13.48
CA PRO A 45 11.00 -1.96 12.29
C PRO A 45 11.85 -2.79 11.32
N PRO A 46 11.61 -2.72 9.99
CA PRO A 46 12.42 -3.43 9.02
C PRO A 46 13.89 -2.97 9.07
N LYS A 47 14.83 -3.93 9.02
CA LYS A 47 16.28 -3.73 9.16
C LYS A 47 16.81 -2.58 8.29
N TYR A 48 16.34 -2.49 7.04
CA TYR A 48 16.83 -1.55 6.04
C TYR A 48 15.91 -0.38 5.73
N LEU A 49 14.94 -0.08 6.60
CA LEU A 49 13.98 0.99 6.36
C LEU A 49 14.64 2.35 6.11
N HIS A 50 15.69 2.70 6.88
CA HIS A 50 16.39 3.97 6.69
C HIS A 50 17.13 4.04 5.35
N TYR A 51 17.61 2.91 4.82
CA TYR A 51 18.20 2.86 3.49
C TYR A 51 17.13 2.97 2.41
N LEU A 52 15.97 2.34 2.58
CA LEU A 52 14.85 2.49 1.66
C LEU A 52 14.42 3.96 1.53
N LEU A 53 14.25 4.66 2.65
CA LEU A 53 13.89 6.09 2.64
C LEU A 53 14.90 6.95 1.88
N LYS A 54 16.21 6.69 2.05
CA LYS A 54 17.27 7.37 1.31
C LYS A 54 17.22 7.05 -0.18
N VAL A 55 17.01 5.78 -0.54
CA VAL A 55 16.91 5.33 -1.94
C VAL A 55 15.72 6.02 -2.63
N LEU A 56 14.54 6.03 -2.00
CA LEU A 56 13.34 6.67 -2.56
C LEU A 56 13.50 8.20 -2.66
N GLN A 57 14.11 8.84 -1.64
CA GLN A 57 14.43 10.26 -1.70
C GLN A 57 15.39 10.59 -2.85
N THR A 58 16.39 9.73 -3.09
CA THR A 58 17.34 9.88 -4.20
C THR A 58 16.68 9.70 -5.56
N ARG A 59 15.59 8.92 -5.64
CA ARG A 59 14.72 8.83 -6.84
C ARG A 59 13.85 10.06 -7.08
N GLY A 60 13.90 11.05 -6.17
CA GLY A 60 13.14 12.29 -6.26
C GLY A 60 11.80 12.28 -5.52
N GLU A 61 11.54 11.25 -4.71
CA GLU A 61 10.32 11.16 -3.90
C GLU A 61 10.47 11.97 -2.60
N THR A 62 9.36 12.52 -2.09
CA THR A 62 9.38 13.35 -0.88
C THR A 62 9.02 12.51 0.34
N ILE A 63 9.86 12.53 1.38
CA ILE A 63 9.56 11.81 2.63
C ILE A 63 8.34 12.41 3.33
N VAL A 64 7.41 11.55 3.74
CA VAL A 64 6.18 11.90 4.44
C VAL A 64 6.34 11.55 5.93
N SER A 65 5.69 12.29 6.84
CA SER A 65 5.68 11.90 8.27
C SER A 65 4.92 10.58 8.44
N PRO A 66 5.42 9.61 9.23
CA PRO A 66 4.72 8.35 9.45
C PRO A 66 3.34 8.54 10.14
N GLY A 67 3.10 9.67 10.79
CA GLY A 67 1.80 10.02 11.38
C GLY A 67 0.82 10.74 10.42
N SER A 68 1.28 11.20 9.25
CA SER A 68 0.46 11.88 8.24
C SER A 68 -0.42 10.90 7.45
N ARG A 69 -1.40 10.31 8.15
CA ARG A 69 -2.25 9.21 7.64
C ARG A 69 -3.68 9.64 7.32
N GLN A 70 -3.97 10.95 7.40
CA GLN A 70 -5.30 11.47 7.12
C GLN A 70 -5.74 11.11 5.69
N GLY A 71 -6.91 10.49 5.56
CA GLY A 71 -7.46 10.06 4.26
C GLY A 71 -6.79 8.83 3.64
N LEU A 72 -5.78 8.24 4.28
CA LEU A 72 -5.20 6.96 3.87
C LEU A 72 -5.95 5.81 4.55
N ILE A 73 -5.81 4.60 4.00
CA ILE A 73 -6.20 3.38 4.72
C ILE A 73 -5.49 3.35 6.10
N PRO A 74 -6.20 3.08 7.21
CA PRO A 74 -5.66 3.23 8.57
C PRO A 74 -4.50 2.29 8.92
N LEU A 75 -4.28 1.27 8.10
CA LEU A 75 -3.28 0.23 8.30
C LEU A 75 -1.91 0.58 7.69
N VAL A 76 -1.79 1.69 6.96
CA VAL A 76 -0.55 2.07 6.28
C VAL A 76 0.23 3.11 7.07
N ILE A 77 1.55 2.91 7.11
CA ILE A 77 2.55 3.86 7.59
C ILE A 77 3.19 4.50 6.33
N PRO A 78 2.85 5.75 5.99
CA PRO A 78 3.41 6.41 4.81
C PRO A 78 4.92 6.58 4.97
N LEU A 79 5.65 6.41 3.86
CA LEU A 79 7.09 6.62 3.79
C LEU A 79 7.42 7.83 2.94
N VAL A 80 6.88 7.85 1.72
CA VAL A 80 7.19 8.87 0.71
C VAL A 80 5.98 9.13 -0.18
N GLN A 81 5.99 10.28 -0.84
CA GLN A 81 5.03 10.67 -1.86
C GLN A 81 5.77 10.98 -3.16
N ASN A 82 5.25 10.45 -4.28
CA ASN A 82 5.79 10.74 -5.61
C ASN A 82 5.25 12.08 -6.15
N LEU A 83 5.71 12.50 -7.33
CA LEU A 83 5.28 13.77 -7.96
C LEU A 83 3.80 13.79 -8.39
N SER A 84 3.20 12.61 -8.61
CA SER A 84 1.78 12.46 -8.94
C SER A 84 0.87 12.53 -7.70
N GLY A 85 1.46 12.53 -6.50
CA GLY A 85 0.74 12.52 -5.23
C GLY A 85 0.49 11.12 -4.67
N ASP A 86 0.90 10.05 -5.35
CA ASP A 86 0.75 8.68 -4.85
C ASP A 86 1.70 8.43 -3.68
N VAL A 87 1.21 7.71 -2.68
CA VAL A 87 1.93 7.45 -1.44
C VAL A 87 2.44 6.01 -1.42
N THR A 88 3.74 5.85 -1.21
CA THR A 88 4.35 4.54 -0.89
C THR A 88 4.48 4.42 0.62
N GLY A 89 4.07 3.26 1.17
CA GLY A 89 4.03 3.02 2.60
C GLY A 89 4.38 1.59 2.99
N LEU A 90 4.46 1.36 4.30
CA LEU A 90 4.48 0.01 4.89
C LEU A 90 3.08 -0.35 5.37
N LEU A 91 2.64 -1.57 5.07
CA LEU A 91 1.36 -2.07 5.55
C LEU A 91 1.55 -2.80 6.88
N ARG A 92 0.95 -2.28 7.96
CA ARG A 92 0.85 -2.98 9.25
C ARG A 92 -0.38 -3.88 9.21
N TRP A 93 -0.19 -5.15 8.84
CA TRP A 93 -1.30 -6.11 8.84
C TRP A 93 -1.86 -6.28 10.27
N PRO A 94 -3.17 -6.14 10.50
CA PRO A 94 -3.74 -6.06 11.84
C PRO A 94 -3.57 -7.36 12.63
N THR A 95 -3.63 -8.49 11.94
CA THR A 95 -3.49 -9.85 12.49
C THR A 95 -2.37 -10.61 11.77
N ALA A 96 -1.21 -9.96 11.59
CA ALA A 96 -0.06 -10.54 10.92
C ALA A 96 0.33 -11.90 11.53
N PRO A 97 0.42 -12.98 10.75
CA PRO A 97 0.99 -14.24 11.24
C PRO A 97 2.45 -14.06 11.68
N PRO A 98 2.95 -14.89 12.62
CA PRO A 98 4.35 -14.87 13.00
C PRO A 98 5.28 -15.01 11.79
N GLY A 99 6.28 -14.14 11.70
CA GLY A 99 7.25 -14.11 10.59
C GLY A 99 6.77 -13.39 9.33
N MET A 100 5.54 -12.86 9.29
CA MET A 100 5.11 -11.97 8.22
C MET A 100 5.72 -10.57 8.42
N GLU A 101 6.66 -10.21 7.55
CA GLU A 101 7.21 -8.86 7.51
C GLU A 101 6.19 -7.86 6.95
N MET A 102 6.36 -6.56 7.27
CA MET A 102 5.53 -5.51 6.71
C MET A 102 5.81 -5.34 5.21
N PRO A 103 4.81 -5.57 4.33
CA PRO A 103 5.00 -5.37 2.91
C PRO A 103 5.05 -3.89 2.55
N VAL A 104 5.76 -3.60 1.46
CA VAL A 104 5.78 -2.28 0.84
C VAL A 104 4.61 -2.18 -0.12
N VAL A 105 3.79 -1.14 0.05
CA VAL A 105 2.56 -0.95 -0.72
C VAL A 105 2.47 0.47 -1.28
N GLU A 106 1.77 0.61 -2.40
CA GLU A 106 1.28 1.89 -2.92
C GLU A 106 -0.15 2.09 -2.41
N VAL A 107 -0.45 3.25 -1.84
CA VAL A 107 -1.80 3.60 -1.38
C VAL A 107 -2.57 4.18 -2.56
N ARG A 108 -3.78 3.65 -2.77
CA ARG A 108 -4.74 4.12 -3.75
C ARG A 108 -6.04 4.51 -3.05
N LYS A 109 -6.92 5.20 -3.79
CA LYS A 109 -8.23 5.62 -3.28
C LYS A 109 -9.01 4.47 -2.62
N HIS A 110 -9.06 3.33 -3.32
CA HIS A 110 -9.83 2.14 -2.94
C HIS A 110 -8.98 1.06 -2.24
N GLY A 111 -7.83 1.40 -1.66
CA GLY A 111 -7.04 0.45 -0.88
C GLY A 111 -5.56 0.51 -1.21
N VAL A 112 -4.93 -0.66 -1.39
CA VAL A 112 -3.48 -0.75 -1.59
C VAL A 112 -3.10 -1.67 -2.75
N TRP A 113 -1.95 -1.36 -3.36
CA TRP A 113 -1.28 -2.22 -4.31
C TRP A 113 0.03 -2.75 -3.70
N LEU A 114 0.24 -4.06 -3.72
CA LEU A 114 1.45 -4.67 -3.20
C LEU A 114 2.65 -4.44 -4.14
N LEU A 115 3.66 -3.71 -3.66
CA LEU A 115 4.88 -3.44 -4.43
C LEU A 115 5.98 -4.47 -4.16
N ALA A 116 6.11 -4.93 -2.91
CA ALA A 116 7.04 -5.96 -2.50
C ALA A 116 6.64 -6.59 -1.16
N LYS A 117 7.04 -7.84 -0.91
CA LYS A 117 6.72 -8.54 0.35
C LYS A 117 7.38 -7.92 1.58
N ASN A 118 8.51 -7.25 1.40
CA ASN A 118 9.27 -6.60 2.46
C ASN A 118 10.19 -5.52 1.85
N VAL A 119 10.84 -4.77 2.74
CA VAL A 119 11.76 -3.68 2.39
C VAL A 119 12.95 -4.18 1.56
N ASP A 120 13.51 -5.34 1.93
CA ASP A 120 14.69 -5.92 1.31
C ASP A 120 14.46 -6.25 -0.17
N GLN A 121 13.34 -6.91 -0.49
CA GLN A 121 12.95 -7.19 -1.88
C GLN A 121 12.73 -5.92 -2.68
N TYR A 122 12.17 -4.88 -2.05
CA TYR A 122 11.91 -3.61 -2.75
C TYR A 122 13.22 -2.86 -3.06
N ILE A 123 14.15 -2.77 -2.10
CA ILE A 123 15.48 -2.18 -2.35
C ILE A 123 16.21 -2.97 -3.44
N HIS A 124 16.26 -4.30 -3.31
CA HIS A 124 16.96 -5.16 -4.28
C HIS A 124 16.37 -4.98 -5.69
N ARG A 125 15.05 -4.94 -5.82
CA ARG A 125 14.39 -4.66 -7.09
C ARG A 125 14.81 -3.31 -7.68
N ILE A 126 14.79 -2.23 -6.88
CA ILE A 126 15.19 -0.89 -7.35
C ILE A 126 16.63 -0.91 -7.88
N LEU A 127 17.55 -1.57 -7.18
CA LEU A 127 18.97 -1.63 -7.58
C LEU A 127 19.19 -2.45 -8.87
N VAL A 128 18.41 -3.51 -9.10
CA VAL A 128 18.43 -4.29 -10.34
C VAL A 128 17.87 -3.49 -11.51
N GLU A 129 16.75 -2.79 -11.29
CA GLU A 129 16.13 -1.93 -12.30
C GLU A 129 17.06 -0.76 -12.69
N GLU A 130 17.78 -0.18 -11.72
CA GLU A 130 18.79 0.83 -11.98
C GLU A 130 19.98 0.28 -12.79
N ASP A 131 20.49 -0.92 -12.45
CA ASP A 131 21.62 -1.54 -13.16
C ASP A 131 21.30 -1.79 -14.64
N ALA A 132 20.07 -2.26 -14.89
CA ALA A 132 19.58 -2.57 -16.22
C ALA A 132 19.35 -1.32 -17.08
N ASN A 133 19.09 -0.16 -16.48
CA ASN A 133 18.78 1.09 -17.19
C ASN A 133 20.02 1.95 -17.45
N SER A 134 21.15 1.30 -17.79
CA SER A 134 22.54 1.80 -17.77
C SER A 134 22.83 3.09 -18.57
N GLN A 135 21.84 3.64 -19.28
CA GLN A 135 21.89 4.96 -19.94
C GLN A 135 21.70 6.14 -18.96
N ARG A 136 21.21 5.91 -17.74
CA ARG A 136 20.99 6.93 -16.69
C ARG A 136 21.80 6.72 -15.41
N SER A 137 22.72 5.74 -15.38
CA SER A 137 23.37 5.27 -14.15
C SER A 137 24.17 6.38 -13.46
N SER A 138 23.55 7.04 -12.49
CA SER A 138 24.29 7.71 -11.43
C SER A 138 24.54 6.69 -10.31
N ASP A 139 25.76 6.66 -9.78
CA ASP A 139 26.09 5.81 -8.63
C ASP A 139 25.35 6.22 -7.35
N GLU A 140 24.59 7.31 -7.40
CA GLU A 140 23.78 7.86 -6.31
C GLU A 140 22.87 6.83 -5.63
N LEU A 141 22.13 6.00 -6.38
CA LEU A 141 21.23 5.00 -5.75
C LEU A 141 21.99 3.91 -5.01
N TYR A 142 23.12 3.46 -5.57
CA TYR A 142 24.00 2.49 -4.90
C TYR A 142 24.61 3.10 -3.64
N HIS A 143 25.04 4.36 -3.70
CA HIS A 143 25.53 5.08 -2.52
C HIS A 143 24.43 5.28 -1.46
N ALA A 144 23.19 5.60 -1.87
CA ALA A 144 22.06 5.78 -0.97
C ALA A 144 21.69 4.47 -0.25
N SER A 145 21.73 3.34 -0.97
CA SER A 145 21.47 2.00 -0.41
C SER A 145 22.58 1.49 0.52
N SER A 146 23.80 2.04 0.42
CA SER A 146 24.94 1.83 1.31
C SER A 146 25.18 0.35 1.68
N GLU A 147 24.88 -0.04 2.93
CA GLU A 147 25.13 -1.40 3.42
C GLU A 147 24.08 -2.38 2.89
N ALA A 148 22.81 -1.97 2.84
CA ALA A 148 21.74 -2.78 2.25
C ALA A 148 22.05 -3.10 0.79
N GLY A 149 22.58 -2.14 0.02
CA GLY A 149 23.01 -2.38 -1.34
C GLY A 149 24.07 -3.47 -1.44
N LYS A 150 25.12 -3.40 -0.61
CA LYS A 150 26.22 -4.38 -0.60
C LYS A 150 25.76 -5.79 -0.22
N GLU A 151 24.79 -5.91 0.70
CA GLU A 151 24.27 -7.21 1.11
C GLU A 151 23.25 -7.78 0.10
N LEU A 152 22.41 -6.92 -0.49
CA LEU A 152 21.29 -7.37 -1.32
C LEU A 152 21.68 -7.55 -2.79
N TYR A 153 22.53 -6.70 -3.35
CA TYR A 153 22.81 -6.70 -4.79
C TYR A 153 24.14 -6.02 -5.19
N ASN A 154 25.01 -6.72 -5.93
CA ASN A 154 26.20 -6.09 -6.49
C ASN A 154 25.90 -5.51 -7.87
N LYS A 155 26.31 -4.25 -8.09
CA LYS A 155 26.20 -3.57 -9.38
C LYS A 155 26.86 -4.42 -10.49
N GLY A 156 26.18 -4.54 -11.63
CA GLY A 156 26.58 -5.36 -12.77
C GLY A 156 26.21 -6.84 -12.67
N ASP A 157 25.60 -7.32 -11.57
CA ASP A 157 25.19 -8.72 -11.45
C ASP A 157 24.06 -9.09 -12.42
N PHE A 158 23.26 -8.11 -12.87
CA PHE A 158 22.28 -8.35 -13.94
C PHE A 158 23.01 -8.56 -15.27
N ALA A 159 23.93 -7.67 -15.64
CA ALA A 159 24.67 -7.76 -16.90
C ALA A 159 25.54 -9.03 -17.00
N LYS A 160 26.09 -9.52 -15.87
CA LYS A 160 26.86 -10.79 -15.80
C LYS A 160 25.99 -12.04 -15.87
N SER A 161 24.69 -11.91 -15.62
CA SER A 161 23.76 -13.03 -15.64
C SER A 161 23.49 -13.51 -17.07
N PRO A 162 23.28 -14.82 -17.29
CA PRO A 162 22.79 -15.31 -18.58
C PRO A 162 21.37 -14.83 -18.91
N MET A 163 20.65 -14.24 -17.95
CA MET A 163 19.30 -13.73 -18.13
C MET A 163 19.31 -12.36 -18.79
N LYS A 164 18.88 -12.30 -20.06
CA LYS A 164 18.74 -11.04 -20.81
C LYS A 164 17.46 -10.27 -20.49
N ASN A 165 16.51 -10.90 -19.80
CA ASN A 165 15.23 -10.31 -19.45
C ASN A 165 15.22 -9.95 -17.96
N ILE A 166 15.01 -8.67 -17.67
CA ILE A 166 14.98 -8.14 -16.30
C ILE A 166 13.86 -8.76 -15.46
N GLU A 167 12.67 -8.94 -16.01
CA GLU A 167 11.53 -9.55 -15.30
C GLU A 167 11.86 -10.99 -14.88
N ALA A 168 12.48 -11.76 -15.78
CA ALA A 168 12.93 -13.11 -15.46
C ALA A 168 14.02 -13.11 -14.38
N TYR A 169 14.91 -12.11 -14.39
CA TYR A 169 15.90 -11.94 -13.33
C TYR A 169 15.23 -11.63 -12.00
N LEU A 170 14.32 -10.65 -11.94
CA LEU A 170 13.59 -10.26 -10.73
C LEU A 170 12.87 -11.46 -10.10
N LEU A 171 12.06 -12.16 -10.89
CA LEU A 171 11.29 -13.32 -10.42
C LEU A 171 12.18 -14.48 -9.93
N LYS A 172 13.40 -14.63 -10.48
CA LYS A 172 14.28 -15.75 -10.12
C LYS A 172 15.29 -15.43 -9.03
N LYS A 173 15.75 -14.17 -8.94
CA LYS A 173 16.89 -13.76 -8.09
C LYS A 173 16.49 -12.84 -6.95
N VAL A 174 15.37 -12.15 -7.07
CA VAL A 174 14.95 -11.14 -6.10
C VAL A 174 13.72 -11.61 -5.32
N GLY A 175 12.61 -11.84 -6.03
CA GLY A 175 11.34 -12.15 -5.39
C GLY A 175 10.18 -12.16 -6.37
N MET A 176 9.02 -12.56 -5.88
CA MET A 176 7.78 -12.51 -6.65
C MET A 176 7.14 -11.15 -6.48
N PHE A 177 6.83 -10.48 -7.59
CA PHE A 177 6.24 -9.15 -7.62
C PHE A 177 4.94 -9.19 -8.42
N PRO A 178 3.82 -8.69 -7.86
CA PRO A 178 2.52 -8.61 -8.55
C PRO A 178 2.62 -8.05 -9.96
N ASP A 179 3.11 -6.83 -10.11
CA ASP A 179 3.19 -6.13 -11.38
C ASP A 179 4.13 -6.81 -12.41
N VAL A 180 5.20 -7.47 -11.96
CA VAL A 180 6.09 -8.23 -12.85
C VAL A 180 5.38 -9.48 -13.40
N LEU A 181 4.56 -10.16 -12.58
CA LEU A 181 3.74 -11.28 -13.04
C LEU A 181 2.63 -10.81 -13.99
N GLU A 182 1.96 -9.70 -13.68
CA GLU A 182 0.93 -9.11 -14.54
C GLU A 182 1.48 -8.64 -15.89
N ARG A 183 2.67 -8.00 -15.92
CA ARG A 183 3.38 -7.66 -17.17
C ARG A 183 3.76 -8.90 -17.97
N LYS A 184 4.21 -9.96 -17.30
CA LYS A 184 4.51 -11.24 -17.96
C LYS A 184 3.28 -11.87 -18.62
N VAL A 185 2.12 -11.84 -17.95
CA VAL A 185 0.83 -12.26 -18.54
C VAL A 185 0.49 -11.40 -19.75
N THR A 186 0.61 -10.08 -19.63
CA THR A 186 0.30 -9.14 -20.72
C THR A 186 1.13 -9.44 -21.97
N ARG A 187 2.44 -9.64 -21.82
CA ARG A 187 3.32 -10.03 -22.92
C ARG A 187 2.92 -11.36 -23.56
N HIS A 188 2.54 -12.37 -22.78
CA HIS A 188 2.05 -13.63 -23.35
C HIS A 188 0.80 -13.41 -24.22
N PHE A 189 -0.10 -12.51 -23.80
CA PHE A 189 -1.22 -12.11 -24.65
C PHE A 189 -0.78 -11.37 -25.92
N ASP A 190 0.18 -10.46 -25.83
CA ASP A 190 0.70 -9.71 -26.98
C ASP A 190 1.38 -10.63 -28.02
N GLU A 191 2.00 -11.71 -27.55
CA GLU A 191 2.60 -12.77 -28.36
C GLU A 191 1.54 -13.76 -28.92
N GLY A 192 0.27 -13.62 -28.53
CA GLY A 192 -0.82 -14.53 -28.90
C GLY A 192 -0.83 -15.86 -28.12
N ASP A 193 0.05 -16.03 -27.14
CA ASP A 193 0.17 -17.23 -26.32
C ASP A 193 -0.79 -17.18 -25.11
N LYS A 194 -2.06 -17.45 -25.40
CA LYS A 194 -3.13 -17.50 -24.38
C LYS A 194 -2.88 -18.57 -23.32
N VAL A 195 -2.21 -19.67 -23.67
CA VAL A 195 -1.96 -20.78 -22.73
C VAL A 195 -0.96 -20.33 -21.68
N SER A 196 0.18 -19.75 -22.07
CA SER A 196 1.16 -19.22 -21.12
C SER A 196 0.61 -18.07 -20.28
N ALA A 197 -0.27 -17.24 -20.84
CA ALA A 197 -0.97 -16.20 -20.10
C ALA A 197 -1.85 -16.79 -18.98
N MET A 198 -2.68 -17.79 -19.28
CA MET A 198 -3.50 -18.48 -18.26
C MET A 198 -2.66 -19.19 -17.22
N VAL A 199 -1.62 -19.94 -17.63
CA VAL A 199 -0.75 -20.69 -16.69
C VAL A 199 -0.02 -19.73 -15.75
N THR A 200 0.47 -18.59 -16.27
CA THR A 200 1.13 -17.57 -15.44
C THR A 200 0.12 -16.89 -14.50
N GLY A 201 -1.09 -16.59 -14.99
CA GLY A 201 -2.18 -16.06 -14.18
C GLY A 201 -2.60 -17.00 -13.05
N GLU A 202 -2.77 -18.29 -13.34
CA GLU A 202 -3.07 -19.31 -12.33
C GLU A 202 -1.95 -19.42 -11.30
N PHE A 203 -0.69 -19.44 -11.75
CA PHE A 203 0.48 -19.43 -10.86
C PHE A 203 0.46 -18.23 -9.91
N TYR A 204 0.05 -17.05 -10.39
CA TYR A 204 -0.04 -15.83 -9.57
C TYR A 204 -1.02 -15.99 -8.39
N THR A 205 -2.06 -16.81 -8.52
CA THR A 205 -3.07 -17.06 -7.46
C THR A 205 -2.62 -18.00 -6.33
N LYS A 206 -1.40 -18.55 -6.40
CA LYS A 206 -0.88 -19.44 -5.36
C LYS A 206 -0.86 -18.75 -3.99
N LYS A 207 -1.47 -19.41 -2.99
CA LYS A 207 -1.75 -18.84 -1.65
C LYS A 207 -0.51 -18.36 -0.89
N ASP A 208 0.63 -19.00 -1.13
CA ASP A 208 1.91 -18.69 -0.50
C ASP A 208 2.66 -17.53 -1.18
N LEU A 209 2.24 -17.13 -2.38
CA LEU A 209 2.85 -15.99 -3.07
C LEU A 209 2.45 -14.69 -2.41
N PHE A 210 1.17 -14.40 -2.23
CA PHE A 210 0.71 -13.11 -1.73
C PHE A 210 -0.43 -13.30 -0.71
N PRO A 211 -0.13 -13.83 0.47
CA PRO A 211 -1.16 -14.20 1.45
C PRO A 211 -1.97 -12.96 1.87
N GLY A 212 -3.29 -13.12 1.86
CA GLY A 212 -4.23 -12.05 2.24
C GLY A 212 -4.57 -11.04 1.14
N PHE A 213 -3.86 -11.05 0.00
CA PHE A 213 -4.14 -10.13 -1.10
C PHE A 213 -5.13 -10.72 -2.11
N GLY A 214 -6.18 -9.98 -2.44
CA GLY A 214 -7.19 -10.34 -3.42
C GLY A 214 -6.78 -10.10 -4.88
N ARG A 215 -5.86 -9.16 -5.15
CA ARG A 215 -5.42 -8.80 -6.51
C ARG A 215 -5.06 -9.99 -7.41
N PRO A 216 -4.31 -11.02 -6.96
CA PRO A 216 -4.00 -12.16 -7.82
C PRO A 216 -5.24 -12.86 -8.38
N PHE A 217 -6.28 -13.03 -7.56
CA PHE A 217 -7.52 -13.67 -7.98
C PHE A 217 -8.37 -12.76 -8.86
N ALA A 218 -8.42 -11.45 -8.55
CA ALA A 218 -9.11 -10.46 -9.38
C ALA A 218 -8.50 -10.41 -10.79
N PHE A 219 -7.18 -10.29 -10.88
CA PHE A 219 -6.47 -10.30 -12.15
C PHE A 219 -6.64 -11.62 -12.91
N TYR A 220 -6.63 -12.78 -12.21
CA TYR A 220 -6.88 -14.06 -12.87
C TYR A 220 -8.31 -14.17 -13.43
N ALA A 221 -9.30 -13.58 -12.76
CA ALA A 221 -10.65 -13.47 -13.29
C ALA A 221 -10.69 -12.65 -14.60
N GLU A 222 -9.96 -11.53 -14.67
CA GLU A 222 -9.81 -10.74 -15.90
C GLU A 222 -9.18 -11.56 -17.05
N ILE A 223 -8.13 -12.33 -16.75
CA ILE A 223 -7.47 -13.24 -17.72
C ILE A 223 -8.47 -14.25 -18.27
N LEU A 224 -9.21 -14.93 -17.39
CA LEU A 224 -10.20 -15.95 -17.76
C LEU A 224 -11.32 -15.36 -18.61
N LEU A 225 -11.79 -14.15 -18.28
CA LEU A 225 -12.79 -13.44 -19.06
C LEU A 225 -12.27 -13.11 -20.46
N ARG A 226 -11.03 -12.60 -20.56
CA ARG A 226 -10.37 -12.25 -21.83
C ARG A 226 -10.22 -13.45 -22.78
N VAL A 227 -10.09 -14.66 -22.26
CA VAL A 227 -10.01 -15.90 -23.07
C VAL A 227 -11.36 -16.58 -23.29
N GLY A 228 -12.47 -15.98 -22.84
CA GLY A 228 -13.83 -16.49 -23.05
C GLY A 228 -14.29 -17.56 -22.05
N ARG A 229 -13.59 -17.72 -20.91
CA ARG A 229 -13.92 -18.70 -19.85
C ARG A 229 -14.76 -18.05 -18.75
N ALA A 230 -15.93 -17.52 -19.13
CA ALA A 230 -16.75 -16.67 -18.25
C ALA A 230 -17.19 -17.34 -16.93
N SER A 231 -17.52 -18.63 -16.95
CA SER A 231 -17.90 -19.36 -15.72
C SER A 231 -16.76 -19.45 -14.72
N GLU A 232 -15.54 -19.69 -15.19
CA GLU A 232 -14.36 -19.76 -14.32
C GLU A 232 -13.90 -18.38 -13.86
N ALA A 233 -14.03 -17.36 -14.73
CA ALA A 233 -13.80 -15.98 -14.36
C ALA A 233 -14.69 -15.55 -13.20
N LYS A 234 -15.98 -15.91 -13.27
CA LYS A 234 -16.95 -15.69 -12.19
C LYS A 234 -16.52 -16.33 -10.88
N ASP A 235 -16.09 -17.58 -10.90
CA ASP A 235 -15.63 -18.27 -9.69
C ASP A 235 -14.34 -17.66 -9.14
N ALA A 236 -13.38 -17.28 -10.00
CA ALA A 236 -12.16 -16.60 -9.59
C ALA A 236 -12.45 -15.22 -8.95
N ALA A 237 -13.35 -14.44 -9.52
CA ALA A 237 -13.78 -13.15 -8.96
C ALA A 237 -14.43 -13.32 -7.59
N ARG A 238 -15.28 -14.34 -7.40
CA ARG A 238 -15.87 -14.67 -6.10
C ARG A 238 -14.82 -15.08 -5.07
N VAL A 239 -13.73 -15.73 -5.48
CA VAL A 239 -12.60 -16.02 -4.59
C VAL A 239 -11.86 -14.74 -4.23
N ALA A 240 -11.65 -13.82 -5.19
CA ALA A 240 -11.03 -12.52 -4.92
C ALA A 240 -11.79 -11.73 -3.85
N LEU A 241 -13.13 -11.68 -3.96
CA LEU A 241 -14.00 -10.94 -3.04
C LEU A 241 -14.18 -11.60 -1.65
N LYS A 242 -13.61 -12.79 -1.43
CA LYS A 242 -13.42 -13.35 -0.08
C LYS A 242 -12.18 -12.81 0.62
N SER A 243 -11.29 -12.15 -0.11
CA SER A 243 -10.16 -11.40 0.45
C SER A 243 -10.62 -9.98 0.79
N PRO A 244 -9.91 -9.26 1.67
CA PRO A 244 -10.28 -7.88 1.99
C PRO A 244 -10.30 -7.02 0.72
N TRP A 245 -11.37 -6.26 0.52
CA TRP A 245 -11.65 -5.54 -0.73
C TRP A 245 -10.60 -4.47 -1.03
N TRP A 246 -10.01 -3.91 0.03
CA TRP A 246 -8.90 -2.96 -0.04
C TRP A 246 -7.57 -3.57 -0.53
N THR A 247 -7.53 -4.87 -0.85
CA THR A 247 -6.38 -5.56 -1.42
C THR A 247 -6.59 -6.04 -2.86
N LEU A 248 -7.72 -5.70 -3.49
CA LEU A 248 -8.06 -6.12 -4.85
C LEU A 248 -7.21 -5.43 -5.92
N GLY A 249 -6.56 -4.32 -5.60
CA GLY A 249 -5.78 -3.50 -6.53
C GLY A 249 -6.60 -2.76 -7.59
N CYS A 250 -7.93 -2.86 -7.52
CA CYS A 250 -8.94 -2.24 -8.39
C CYS A 250 -10.20 -1.92 -7.56
N GLY A 251 -11.21 -1.28 -8.15
CA GLY A 251 -12.48 -1.03 -7.48
C GLY A 251 -13.24 -2.31 -7.17
N TYR A 252 -14.04 -2.31 -6.10
CA TYR A 252 -14.87 -3.45 -5.73
C TYR A 252 -15.83 -3.84 -6.87
N GLU A 253 -16.43 -2.83 -7.51
CA GLU A 253 -17.44 -2.97 -8.55
C GLU A 253 -16.89 -3.71 -9.78
N GLU A 254 -15.62 -3.46 -10.13
CA GLU A 254 -14.96 -4.11 -11.26
C GLU A 254 -14.92 -5.63 -11.08
N VAL A 255 -14.63 -6.08 -9.85
CA VAL A 255 -14.57 -7.51 -9.52
C VAL A 255 -15.97 -8.08 -9.30
N ALA A 256 -16.86 -7.34 -8.63
CA ALA A 256 -18.26 -7.73 -8.40
C ALA A 256 -19.02 -7.97 -9.71
N GLN A 257 -18.77 -7.14 -10.73
CA GLN A 257 -19.34 -7.31 -12.08
C GLN A 257 -18.95 -8.66 -12.69
N ILE A 258 -17.68 -9.07 -12.58
CA ILE A 258 -17.21 -10.38 -13.08
C ILE A 258 -17.83 -11.52 -12.25
N ALA A 259 -17.92 -11.34 -10.93
CA ALA A 259 -18.56 -12.27 -10.00
C ALA A 259 -20.08 -12.42 -10.20
N GLN A 260 -20.69 -11.50 -10.97
CA GLN A 260 -22.14 -11.35 -11.10
C GLN A 260 -22.79 -11.22 -9.72
N TRP A 261 -22.19 -10.39 -8.89
CA TRP A 261 -22.76 -9.92 -7.64
C TRP A 261 -23.35 -8.53 -7.88
N GLU A 262 -24.58 -8.35 -7.46
CA GLU A 262 -25.19 -7.03 -7.32
C GLU A 262 -24.77 -6.45 -5.95
N ASP A 263 -25.45 -5.39 -5.52
CA ASP A 263 -25.21 -4.74 -4.23
C ASP A 263 -25.54 -5.63 -3.02
N GLU A 264 -26.06 -6.85 -3.24
CA GLU A 264 -26.39 -7.84 -2.21
C GLU A 264 -25.25 -8.07 -1.20
N GLN A 265 -23.99 -8.06 -1.65
CA GLN A 265 -22.87 -8.26 -0.74
C GLN A 265 -22.56 -7.01 0.10
N ILE A 266 -22.72 -5.82 -0.47
CA ILE A 266 -22.59 -4.57 0.28
C ILE A 266 -23.69 -4.53 1.34
N GLU A 267 -24.93 -4.85 0.97
CA GLU A 267 -26.06 -4.89 1.90
C GLU A 267 -25.89 -5.98 2.97
N TYR A 268 -25.37 -7.15 2.60
CA TYR A 268 -25.01 -8.19 3.57
C TYR A 268 -23.97 -7.71 4.58
N ILE A 269 -22.92 -7.01 4.12
CA ILE A 269 -21.90 -6.46 5.03
C ILE A 269 -22.51 -5.38 5.92
N LYS A 270 -23.35 -4.49 5.38
CA LYS A 270 -24.08 -3.49 6.17
C LYS A 270 -24.98 -4.13 7.24
N GLU A 271 -25.67 -5.22 6.90
CA GLU A 271 -26.44 -6.00 7.87
C GLU A 271 -25.51 -6.60 8.94
N LYS A 272 -24.35 -7.14 8.56
CA LYS A 272 -23.41 -7.76 9.51
C LYS A 272 -22.76 -6.79 10.48
N VAL A 273 -22.54 -5.53 10.10
CA VAL A 273 -22.02 -4.50 11.02
C VAL A 273 -23.10 -3.89 11.92
N SER A 274 -24.39 -4.16 11.66
CA SER A 274 -25.50 -3.72 12.53
C SER A 274 -25.52 -4.43 13.88
N GLU A 275 -26.19 -3.84 14.87
CA GLU A 275 -26.36 -4.47 16.20
C GLU A 275 -27.11 -5.79 16.10
N GLU A 276 -28.14 -5.86 15.26
CA GLU A 276 -28.91 -7.08 15.00
C GLU A 276 -28.04 -8.18 14.40
N GLY A 277 -27.23 -7.83 13.40
CA GLY A 277 -26.29 -8.75 12.74
C GLY A 277 -25.25 -9.31 13.71
N LYS A 278 -24.69 -8.45 14.57
CA LYS A 278 -23.74 -8.85 15.62
C LYS A 278 -24.37 -9.79 16.64
N GLN A 279 -25.57 -9.49 17.12
CA GLN A 279 -26.29 -10.35 18.05
C GLN A 279 -26.64 -11.71 17.43
N GLU A 280 -27.00 -11.74 16.14
CA GLU A 280 -27.28 -12.97 15.40
C GLU A 280 -26.04 -13.89 15.37
N ASP A 281 -24.88 -13.32 15.05
CA ASP A 281 -23.61 -14.05 15.00
C ASP A 281 -23.19 -14.62 16.37
N ILE A 282 -23.40 -13.85 17.45
CA ILE A 282 -23.19 -14.33 18.83
C ILE A 282 -24.16 -15.47 19.17
N LYS A 283 -25.44 -15.35 18.81
CA LYS A 283 -26.44 -16.42 19.02
C LYS A 283 -26.11 -17.69 18.24
N LYS A 284 -25.47 -17.56 17.08
CA LYS A 284 -24.92 -18.68 16.28
C LYS A 284 -23.64 -19.28 16.89
N GLY A 285 -23.14 -18.74 18.00
CA GLY A 285 -22.02 -19.28 18.77
C GLY A 285 -20.66 -18.69 18.41
N LYS A 286 -20.58 -17.61 17.62
CA LYS A 286 -19.30 -16.91 17.41
C LYS A 286 -18.85 -16.22 18.70
N ALA A 287 -17.55 -16.28 18.98
CA ALA A 287 -16.96 -15.58 20.12
C ALA A 287 -17.07 -14.05 19.92
N PRO A 288 -17.37 -13.26 20.97
CA PRO A 288 -17.52 -11.80 20.85
C PRO A 288 -16.30 -11.09 20.24
N ALA A 289 -15.08 -11.52 20.61
CA ALA A 289 -13.85 -10.99 20.05
C ALA A 289 -13.76 -11.25 18.53
N GLN A 290 -14.18 -12.42 18.05
CA GLN A 290 -14.20 -12.73 16.62
C GLN A 290 -15.25 -11.91 15.88
N VAL A 291 -16.43 -11.69 16.48
CA VAL A 291 -17.46 -10.81 15.89
C VAL A 291 -16.93 -9.38 15.73
N SER A 292 -16.17 -8.89 16.72
CA SER A 292 -15.53 -7.57 16.66
C SER A 292 -14.47 -7.50 15.55
N LEU A 293 -13.67 -8.56 15.36
CA LEU A 293 -12.69 -8.64 14.26
C LEU A 293 -13.36 -8.70 12.88
N ASP A 294 -14.45 -9.47 12.76
CA ASP A 294 -15.25 -9.57 11.54
C ASP A 294 -15.84 -8.19 11.20
N GLU A 295 -16.38 -7.47 12.19
CA GLU A 295 -16.89 -6.11 12.03
C GLU A 295 -15.80 -5.13 11.57
N ALA A 296 -14.59 -5.17 12.17
CA ALA A 296 -13.48 -4.33 11.72
C ALA A 296 -13.10 -4.59 10.25
N ALA A 297 -13.07 -5.86 9.83
CA ALA A 297 -12.79 -6.23 8.45
C ALA A 297 -13.87 -5.72 7.49
N PHE A 298 -15.15 -5.87 7.86
CA PHE A 298 -16.29 -5.37 7.11
C PHE A 298 -16.29 -3.85 6.96
N LEU A 299 -15.95 -3.10 8.01
CA LEU A 299 -15.86 -1.64 7.93
C LEU A 299 -14.72 -1.18 7.04
N LEU A 300 -13.57 -1.88 7.04
CA LEU A 300 -12.48 -1.62 6.10
C LEU A 300 -12.92 -1.88 4.65
N ASP A 301 -13.67 -2.95 4.41
CA ASP A 301 -14.19 -3.29 3.08
C ASP A 301 -15.20 -2.25 2.60
N LEU A 302 -16.14 -1.80 3.45
CA LEU A 302 -17.08 -0.72 3.12
C LEU A 302 -16.35 0.61 2.83
N ALA A 303 -15.37 0.97 3.65
CA ALA A 303 -14.55 2.17 3.43
C ALA A 303 -13.80 2.12 2.09
N SER A 304 -13.41 0.91 1.66
CA SER A 304 -12.71 0.66 0.39
C SER A 304 -13.55 0.98 -0.84
N VAL A 305 -14.86 0.76 -0.77
CA VAL A 305 -15.79 0.97 -1.89
C VAL A 305 -15.76 2.43 -2.32
N GLU A 306 -15.92 3.37 -1.37
CA GLU A 306 -15.98 4.80 -1.69
C GLU A 306 -14.66 5.54 -1.48
N GLY A 307 -13.71 4.94 -0.75
CA GLY A 307 -12.48 5.57 -0.29
C GLY A 307 -12.67 6.47 0.94
N THR A 308 -13.68 6.18 1.75
CA THR A 308 -14.14 6.98 2.91
C THR A 308 -13.53 6.49 4.23
N TRP A 309 -12.22 6.22 4.22
CA TRP A 309 -11.48 5.64 5.37
C TRP A 309 -11.71 6.37 6.69
N SER A 310 -11.82 7.71 6.63
CA SER A 310 -11.93 8.57 7.82
C SER A 310 -13.24 8.36 8.59
N ASP A 311 -14.31 7.97 7.91
CA ASP A 311 -15.65 7.87 8.48
C ASP A 311 -15.78 6.68 9.44
N TYR A 312 -14.91 5.68 9.28
CA TYR A 312 -14.95 4.43 10.02
C TYR A 312 -13.82 4.28 11.06
N LEU A 313 -12.88 5.22 11.14
CA LEU A 313 -11.66 5.09 11.97
C LEU A 313 -11.96 4.78 13.43
N GLU A 314 -12.90 5.53 14.03
CA GLU A 314 -13.21 5.40 15.46
C GLU A 314 -13.82 4.03 15.76
N ARG A 315 -14.79 3.58 14.94
CA ARG A 315 -15.42 2.27 15.12
C ARG A 315 -14.45 1.13 14.83
N ILE A 316 -13.64 1.22 13.77
CA ILE A 316 -12.61 0.19 13.47
C ILE A 316 -11.66 0.03 14.67
N ALA A 317 -11.19 1.14 15.24
CA ALA A 317 -10.31 1.08 16.40
C ALA A 317 -11.00 0.48 17.63
N GLU A 318 -12.27 0.82 17.87
CA GLU A 318 -13.08 0.24 18.94
C GLU A 318 -13.25 -1.27 18.76
N CYS A 319 -13.55 -1.76 17.56
CA CYS A 319 -13.63 -3.19 17.25
C CYS A 319 -12.32 -3.93 17.57
N TYR A 320 -11.16 -3.36 17.21
CA TYR A 320 -9.87 -3.96 17.57
C TYR A 320 -9.64 -3.97 19.08
N LYS A 321 -10.07 -2.93 19.80
CA LYS A 321 -9.99 -2.88 21.26
C LYS A 321 -10.90 -3.93 21.91
N GLU A 322 -12.14 -4.08 21.44
CA GLU A 322 -13.10 -5.10 21.87
C GLU A 322 -12.56 -6.53 21.63
N ALA A 323 -11.77 -6.71 20.56
CA ALA A 323 -11.06 -7.95 20.26
C ALA A 323 -9.76 -8.18 21.08
N GLY A 324 -9.38 -7.25 21.95
CA GLY A 324 -8.16 -7.32 22.77
C GLY A 324 -6.87 -6.93 22.03
N LEU A 325 -6.99 -6.22 20.90
CA LEU A 325 -5.86 -5.70 20.12
C LEU A 325 -5.66 -4.19 20.36
N ASP A 326 -5.45 -3.80 21.62
CA ASP A 326 -5.28 -2.39 22.04
C ASP A 326 -4.18 -1.66 21.26
N GLU A 327 -3.08 -2.34 20.93
CA GLU A 327 -1.98 -1.80 20.14
C GLU A 327 -2.37 -1.45 18.70
N ILE A 328 -3.32 -2.18 18.12
CA ILE A 328 -3.87 -1.88 16.79
C ILE A 328 -4.79 -0.67 16.91
N ALA A 329 -5.67 -0.66 17.90
CA ALA A 329 -6.58 0.45 18.15
C ALA A 329 -5.84 1.79 18.37
N ARG A 330 -4.80 1.80 19.23
CA ARG A 330 -3.97 2.99 19.49
C ARG A 330 -3.27 3.48 18.24
N PHE A 331 -2.74 2.58 17.43
CA PHE A 331 -2.13 2.93 16.15
C PHE A 331 -3.14 3.52 15.17
N ILE A 332 -4.33 2.94 15.01
CA ILE A 332 -5.34 3.48 14.08
C ILE A 332 -5.75 4.90 14.49
N LEU A 333 -5.92 5.14 15.79
CA LEU A 333 -6.33 6.44 16.32
C LEU A 333 -5.21 7.48 16.44
N TYR A 334 -3.95 7.11 16.19
CA TYR A 334 -2.83 8.04 16.32
C TYR A 334 -2.99 9.25 15.38
N ARG A 335 -2.85 10.45 15.92
CA ARG A 335 -2.85 11.73 15.21
C ARG A 335 -1.59 12.51 15.60
N ASP A 336 -0.92 13.10 14.61
CA ASP A 336 0.28 13.96 14.79
C ASP A 336 -0.03 15.24 15.58
#